data_AF-Q37018-F1
#
_entry.id   AF-Q37018-F1
#
_cell.length_a   1.000
_cell.length_b   1.000
_cell.length_c   1.000
_cell.angle_alpha   90.00
_cell.angle_beta   90.00
_cell.angle_gamma   90.00
#
_symmetry.space_group_name_H-M   'P 1'
#
loop_
_entity.id
_entity.type
_entity.pdbx_description
1 polymer ?
#
loop_
_entity_poly.entity_id
_entity_poly.type
_entity_poly.pdbx_seq_one_letter_code
_entity_poly.pdbx_strand_id
1 'polypeptide(L)' 'INIFTTSILLIFILLLSPILISMSNLIKHINFPLYTTTSI' A
#
# COMPACT_ATOMS: atom_id res chain seq x y z
N ILE A 1 7.40 11.99 19.91
CA ILE A 1 5.98 11.58 20.02
C ILE A 1 5.33 11.41 18.64
N ASN A 2 5.53 12.33 17.70
CA ASN A 2 4.96 12.24 16.34
C ASN A 2 5.49 11.06 15.51
N ILE A 3 6.77 10.69 15.62
CA ILE A 3 7.32 9.60 14.81
C ILE A 3 6.53 8.31 15.02
N PHE A 4 6.20 7.97 16.27
CA PHE A 4 5.56 6.70 16.61
C PHE A 4 4.14 6.62 16.08
N THR A 5 3.36 7.69 16.25
CA THR A 5 2.00 7.78 15.69
C THR A 5 2.04 7.78 14.17
N THR A 6 2.97 8.52 13.55
CA THR A 6 3.13 8.53 12.08
C THR A 6 3.55 7.17 11.53
N SER A 7 4.42 6.42 12.21
CA SER A 7 4.81 5.08 11.79
C SER A 7 3.63 4.13 11.83
N ILE A 8 2.82 4.19 12.89
CA ILE A 8 1.61 3.36 13.01
C ILE A 8 0.62 3.70 11.89
N LEU A 9 0.32 4.98 11.67
CA LEU A 9 -0.55 5.44 10.59
C LEU A 9 -0.02 5.02 9.21
N LEU A 10 1.29 5.11 9.01
CA LEU A 10 1.94 4.76 7.74
C LEU A 10 1.83 3.28 7.41
N ILE A 11 1.89 2.39 8.41
CA ILE A 11 1.66 0.94 8.20
C ILE A 11 0.24 0.69 7.65
N PHE A 12 -0.77 1.34 8.24
CA PHE A 12 -2.15 1.22 7.73
C PHE A 12 -2.31 1.80 6.32
N ILE A 13 -1.66 2.93 6.03
CA ILE A 13 -1.70 3.54 4.69
C ILE A 13 -1.03 2.61 3.65
N LEU A 14 0.12 2.01 3.99
CA LEU A 14 0.81 1.08 3.11
C LEU A 14 -0.05 -0.14 2.79
N LEU A 15 -0.77 -0.70 3.77
CA LEU A 15 -1.69 -1.82 3.57
C LEU A 15 -2.95 -1.45 2.78
N LEU A 16 -3.41 -0.20 2.86
CA LEU A 16 -4.56 0.30 2.09
C LEU A 16 -4.21 0.64 0.64
N SER A 17 -2.93 0.97 0.36
CA SER A 17 -2.49 1.37 -0.97
C SER A 17 -2.77 0.32 -2.07
N PRO A 18 -2.53 -1.00 -1.89
CA PRO A 18 -2.80 -1.98 -2.93
C PRO A 18 -4.29 -2.18 -3.16
N ILE A 19 -5.13 -1.92 -2.15
CA ILE A 19 -6.60 -1.97 -2.27
C ILE A 19 -7.10 -0.82 -3.15
N LEU A 20 -6.48 0.37 -3.07
CA LEU A 20 -6.79 1.48 -3.97
C LEU A 20 -6.30 1.20 -5.40
N ILE A 21 -5.11 0.62 -5.54
CA ILE A 21 -4.58 0.19 -6.84
C ILE A 21 -5.48 -0.90 -7.44
N SER A 22 -6.05 -1.80 -6.63
CA SER A 22 -6.90 -2.90 -7.13
C SER A 22 -8.26 -2.46 -7.67
N MET A 23 -8.72 -1.27 -7.29
CA MET A 23 -9.90 -0.63 -7.89
C MET A 23 -9.56 0.21 -9.12
N SER A 24 -8.27 0.42 -9.37
CA SER A 24 -7.77 1.22 -10.49
C SER A 24 -7.43 0.36 -11.70
N ASN A 25 -7.46 0.99 -12.88
CA ASN A 25 -7.02 0.37 -14.13
C ASN A 25 -5.49 0.19 -14.24
N LEU A 26 -4.74 0.42 -13.16
CA LEU A 26 -3.29 0.28 -13.11
C LEU A 26 -2.87 -1.19 -12.99
N ILE A 27 -3.72 -2.07 -12.46
CA ILE A 27 -3.45 -3.51 -12.27
C ILE A 27 -3.02 -4.17 -13.58
N LYS A 28 -3.63 -3.80 -14.71
CA LYS A 28 -3.30 -4.35 -16.03
C LYS A 28 -1.93 -3.91 -16.57
N HIS A 29 -1.30 -2.90 -15.94
CA HIS A 29 -0.01 -2.35 -16.35
C HIS A 29 1.11 -2.67 -15.37
N ILE A 30 0.82 -3.28 -14.22
CA ILE A 30 1.80 -3.60 -13.17
C ILE A 30 1.68 -5.06 -12.73
N ASN A 31 2.73 -5.60 -12.11
CA ASN A 31 2.66 -6.89 -11.45
C ASN A 31 2.05 -6.73 -10.05
N PHE A 32 0.73 -6.85 -9.95
CA PHE A 32 -0.02 -6.60 -8.71
C PHE A 32 0.43 -7.47 -7.52
N PRO A 33 0.63 -8.80 -7.66
CA PRO A 33 1.17 -9.63 -6.59
C PRO A 33 2.54 -9.12 -6.07
N LEU A 34 3.45 -8.76 -6.97
CA LEU A 34 4.76 -8.23 -6.56
C LEU A 34 4.63 -6.89 -5.83
N TYR A 35 3.74 -6.01 -6.29
CA TYR A 35 3.45 -4.74 -5.63
C TYR A 35 2.94 -4.93 -4.20
N THR A 36 2.03 -5.89 -3.99
CA THR A 36 1.53 -6.22 -2.64
C THR A 36 2.63 -6.78 -1.74
N THR A 37 3.49 -7.67 -2.25
CA THR A 37 4.58 -8.24 -1.45
C THR A 37 5.64 -7.21 -1.05
N THR A 38 5.87 -6.18 -1.87
CA THR A 38 6.83 -5.12 -1.55
C THR A 38 6.27 -4.05 -0.62
N SER A 39 4.95 -4.02 -0.41
CA SER A 39 4.28 -3.04 0.45
C SER A 39 4.26 -3.42 1.94
N ILE A 40 4.65 -4.66 2.26
CA ILE A 40 4.71 -5.26 3.61
C ILE A 40 6.18 -5.51 3.95
#